data_AF-A0A420B6P1-F1
#
_entry.id   AF-A0A420B6P1-F1
#
_cell.length_a   1.000
_cell.length_b   1.000
_cell.length_c   1.000
_cell.angle_alpha   90.00
_cell.angle_beta   90.00
_cell.angle_gamma   90.00
#
_symmetry.space_group_name_H-M   'P 1'
#
loop_
_entity.id
_entity.type
_entity.pdbx_description
1 polymer ?
#
loop_
_entity_poly.entity_id
_entity_poly.type
_entity_poly.pdbx_seq_one_letter_code
_entity_poly.pdbx_strand_id
1 'polypeptide(L)'
;MKYDTTEKRAKFLRKKGSIITFKKPFYPNGTLNESRRQIIVIQLQKDRSGAVKIIGNFYDSNWYDSLDDLINSIDWKWMESAHSE
;
A
#
# COMPACT_ATOMS: atom_id res chain seq x y z
N MET A 1 13.78 9.71 9.52
CA MET A 1 13.25 8.33 9.54
C MET A 1 12.97 7.88 8.10
N LYS A 2 12.73 6.59 7.84
CA LYS A 2 12.62 6.04 6.47
C LYS A 2 11.36 6.54 5.73
N TYR A 3 10.29 6.87 6.47
CA TYR A 3 8.99 7.27 5.91
C TYR A 3 8.43 8.56 6.55
N ASP A 4 9.30 9.49 6.97
CA ASP A 4 8.91 10.69 7.72
C ASP A 4 8.11 11.73 6.90
N THR A 5 8.29 11.79 5.58
CA THR A 5 7.54 12.71 4.71
C THR A 5 6.55 12.00 3.77
N THR A 6 5.48 12.70 3.38
CA THR A 6 4.53 12.23 2.36
C THR A 6 5.23 11.89 1.04
N GLU A 7 6.25 12.65 0.64
CA GLU A 7 7.03 12.40 -0.57
C GLU A 7 7.82 11.10 -0.49
N LYS A 8 8.46 10.81 0.65
CA LYS A 8 9.17 9.53 0.86
C LYS A 8 8.20 8.35 0.86
N ARG A 9 7.02 8.51 1.48
CA ARG A 9 5.94 7.50 1.47
C ARG A 9 5.45 7.23 0.05
N ALA A 10 5.14 8.28 -0.71
CA ALA A 10 4.73 8.16 -2.11
C ALA A 10 5.82 7.52 -2.98
N LYS A 11 7.09 7.90 -2.79
CA LYS A 11 8.23 7.28 -3.49
C LYS A 11 8.35 5.79 -3.16
N PHE A 12 8.13 5.40 -1.90
CA PHE A 12 8.17 4.01 -1.48
C PHE A 12 7.04 3.17 -2.09
N LEU A 13 5.83 3.74 -2.18
CA LEU A 13 4.66 3.09 -2.79
C LEU A 13 4.81 2.85 -4.30
N ARG A 14 5.66 3.62 -4.97
CA ARG A 14 5.98 3.43 -6.40
C ARG A 14 7.11 2.42 -6.62
N LYS A 15 7.82 2.00 -5.56
CA LYS A 15 8.94 1.09 -5.66
C LYS A 15 8.44 -0.36 -5.73
N LYS A 16 8.68 -1.02 -6.86
CA LYS A 16 8.44 -2.45 -7.04
C LYS A 16 9.20 -3.27 -6.00
N GLY A 17 8.55 -4.30 -5.46
CA GLY A 17 9.07 -5.21 -4.44
C GLY A 17 8.94 -4.69 -3.00
N SER A 18 8.50 -3.45 -2.80
CA SER A 18 8.20 -2.93 -1.46
C SER A 18 7.07 -3.73 -0.80
N ILE A 19 7.27 -4.14 0.45
CA ILE A 19 6.20 -4.73 1.27
C ILE A 19 5.49 -3.59 2.00
N ILE A 20 4.18 -3.48 1.80
CA ILE A 20 3.32 -2.49 2.44
C ILE A 20 2.44 -3.19 3.45
N THR A 21 2.34 -2.64 4.66
CA THR A 21 1.48 -3.15 5.73
C THR A 21 0.38 -2.14 6.02
N PHE A 22 -0.88 -2.58 6.00
CA PHE A 22 -2.04 -1.73 6.27
C PHE A 22 -2.42 -1.72 7.75
N LYS A 23 -2.98 -0.59 8.20
CA LYS A 23 -3.49 -0.42 9.58
C LYS A 23 -4.66 -1.37 9.87
N LYS A 24 -5.52 -1.58 8.87
CA LYS A 24 -6.66 -2.49 8.90
C LYS A 24 -6.50 -3.55 7.80
N PRO A 25 -7.03 -4.76 8.00
CA PRO A 25 -7.08 -5.73 6.91
C PRO A 25 -7.93 -5.19 5.75
N PHE A 26 -7.53 -5.54 4.53
CA PHE A 26 -8.30 -5.31 3.30
C PHE A 26 -8.69 -6.66 2.70
N TYR A 27 -9.63 -6.64 1.75
CA TYR A 27 -10.20 -7.84 1.14
C TYR A 27 -9.91 -7.79 -0.36
N PRO A 28 -8.76 -8.34 -0.79
CA PRO A 28 -8.37 -8.32 -2.19
C PRO A 28 -9.41 -9.03 -3.07
N ASN A 29 -9.73 -8.43 -4.22
CA ASN A 29 -10.50 -9.14 -5.24
C ASN A 29 -9.68 -10.34 -5.75
N GLY A 30 -10.31 -11.52 -5.84
CA GLY A 30 -9.67 -12.75 -6.31
C GLY A 30 -9.10 -13.64 -5.21
N THR A 31 -9.22 -13.27 -3.92
CA THR A 31 -9.02 -14.20 -2.80
C THR A 31 -10.37 -14.78 -2.34
N LEU A 32 -10.37 -16.00 -1.80
CA LEU A 32 -11.57 -16.71 -1.29
C LEU A 32 -12.10 -16.06 0.01
N ASN A 33 -12.54 -14.80 -0.04
CA ASN A 33 -12.96 -14.00 1.13
C ASN A 33 -11.89 -13.87 2.23
N GLU A 34 -10.62 -14.14 1.91
CA GLU A 34 -9.54 -14.02 2.87
C GLU A 34 -9.06 -12.58 2.95
N SER A 35 -9.09 -12.02 4.15
CA SER A 35 -8.51 -10.72 4.42
C SER A 35 -6.99 -10.77 4.38
N ARG A 36 -6.36 -9.68 3.96
CA ARG A 36 -4.91 -9.49 3.91
C ARG A 36 -4.53 -8.22 4.65
N ARG A 37 -3.34 -8.22 5.24
CA ARG A 37 -2.77 -7.03 5.90
C ARG A 37 -1.52 -6.51 5.20
N GLN A 38 -0.91 -7.33 4.36
CA GLN A 38 0.31 -6.99 3.65
C GLN A 38 0.14 -7.19 2.15
N ILE A 39 0.90 -6.42 1.37
CA ILE A 39 0.95 -6.54 -0.08
C ILE A 39 2.38 -6.26 -0.57
N ILE A 40 2.86 -7.04 -1.52
CA ILE A 40 4.14 -6.81 -2.21
C ILE A 40 3.85 -5.99 -3.46
N VAL A 41 4.37 -4.77 -3.56
CA VAL A 41 4.09 -3.83 -4.66
C VAL A 41 4.67 -4.34 -5.97
N ILE A 42 3.84 -4.42 -7.02
CA ILE A 42 4.29 -4.47 -8.41
C ILE A 42 4.30 -3.05 -9.00
N GLN A 43 3.19 -2.33 -8.87
CA GLN A 43 3.04 -0.95 -9.34
C GLN A 43 1.86 -0.26 -8.64
N LEU A 44 1.80 1.07 -8.77
CA LEU A 44 0.64 1.86 -8.37
C LEU A 44 -0.21 2.13 -9.61
N GLN A 45 -1.46 1.67 -9.61
CA GLN A 45 -2.41 2.02 -10.66
C GLN A 45 -3.18 3.28 -10.24
N LYS A 46 -3.36 4.19 -11.20
CA LYS A 46 -4.19 5.39 -11.06
C LYS A 46 -5.25 5.39 -12.15
N ASP A 47 -6.47 5.75 -11.81
CA ASP A 47 -7.55 5.91 -12.78
C ASP A 47 -7.67 7.36 -13.28
N ARG A 48 -8.72 7.65 -14.07
CA ARG A 48 -8.98 9.01 -14.58
C ARG A 48 -9.58 9.95 -13.52
N SER A 49 -10.20 9.42 -12.46
CA SER A 49 -10.81 10.22 -11.39
C SER A 49 -9.78 10.71 -10.37
N GLY A 50 -8.61 10.06 -10.29
CA GLY A 50 -7.60 10.34 -9.28
C GLY A 50 -7.45 9.21 -8.27
N ALA A 51 -8.37 8.25 -8.26
CA ALA A 51 -8.34 7.07 -7.43
C ALA A 51 -7.11 6.21 -7.74
N VAL A 52 -6.59 5.57 -6.70
CA VAL A 52 -5.40 4.73 -6.78
C VAL A 52 -5.61 3.38 -6.14
N LYS A 53 -4.89 2.37 -6.62
CA LYS A 53 -4.70 1.10 -5.93
C LYS A 53 -3.28 0.59 -6.09
N ILE A 54 -2.86 -0.28 -5.19
CA ILE A 54 -1.63 -1.04 -5.33
C ILE A 54 -1.95 -2.29 -6.14
N ILE A 55 -1.26 -2.45 -7.26
CA ILE A 55 -1.17 -3.74 -7.94
C ILE A 55 -0.11 -4.55 -7.21
N GLY A 56 -0.52 -5.67 -6.63
CA GLY A 56 0.34 -6.49 -5.80
C GLY A 56 0.79 -7.78 -6.47
N ASN A 57 1.80 -8.42 -5.89
CA ASN A 57 2.10 -9.80 -6.21
C ASN A 57 0.95 -10.68 -5.71
N PHE A 58 0.35 -11.48 -6.60
CA PHE A 58 -0.82 -12.36 -6.39
C PHE A 58 -2.19 -11.68 -6.26
N TYR A 59 -2.28 -10.52 -5.61
CA TYR A 59 -3.56 -9.83 -5.39
C TYR A 59 -3.39 -8.32 -5.30
N ASP A 60 -4.45 -7.58 -5.62
CA ASP A 60 -4.47 -6.12 -5.60
C ASP A 60 -5.07 -5.58 -4.30
N SER A 61 -4.70 -4.35 -3.91
CA SER A 61 -5.43 -3.65 -2.85
C SER A 61 -6.82 -3.19 -3.31
N ASN A 62 -7.63 -2.75 -2.36
CA ASN A 62 -8.80 -1.93 -2.64
C ASN A 62 -8.40 -0.66 -3.42
N TRP A 63 -9.38 -0.07 -4.10
CA TRP A 63 -9.28 1.30 -4.59
C TRP A 63 -9.40 2.28 -3.41
N TYR A 64 -8.60 3.34 -3.50
CA TYR A 64 -8.61 4.49 -2.60
C TYR A 64 -8.90 5.74 -3.43
N ASP A 65 -9.68 6.67 -2.89
CA ASP A 65 -10.12 7.86 -3.63
C ASP A 65 -8.94 8.77 -4.05
N SER A 66 -7.84 8.72 -3.30
CA SER A 66 -6.61 9.45 -3.61
C SER A 66 -5.34 8.74 -3.12
N LEU A 67 -4.18 9.24 -3.56
CA LEU A 67 -2.88 8.79 -3.04
C LEU A 67 -2.74 9.06 -1.54
N ASP A 68 -3.31 10.16 -1.05
CA ASP A 68 -3.25 10.51 0.38
C ASP A 68 -4.09 9.54 1.22
N ASP A 69 -5.24 9.09 0.72
CA ASP A 69 -6.06 8.08 1.40
C ASP A 69 -5.33 6.73 1.49
N LEU A 70 -4.67 6.32 0.39
CA LEU A 70 -3.81 5.15 0.40
C LEU A 70 -2.68 5.31 1.43
N ILE A 71 -1.98 6.46 1.45
CA ILE A 71 -0.93 6.74 2.42
C ILE A 71 -1.49 6.68 3.85
N ASN A 72 -2.67 7.22 4.10
CA ASN A 72 -3.30 7.23 5.42
C ASN A 72 -3.74 5.83 5.88
N SER A 73 -4.01 4.90 4.96
CA SER A 73 -4.37 3.51 5.29
C SER A 73 -3.19 2.65 5.74
N ILE A 74 -1.95 3.07 5.47
CA ILE A 74 -0.72 2.30 5.70
C ILE A 74 -0.19 2.50 7.12
N ASP A 75 0.27 1.41 7.73
CA ASP A 75 0.87 1.40 9.06
C ASP A 75 2.36 1.74 8.99
N TRP A 76 2.66 3.02 8.74
CA TRP A 76 4.03 3.51 8.62
C TRP A 76 4.85 3.29 9.88
N LYS A 77 4.25 3.43 11.07
CA LYS A 77 4.97 3.21 12.33
C LYS A 77 5.44 1.77 12.46
N TRP A 78 4.55 0.81 12.16
CA TRP A 78 4.93 -0.59 12.12
C TRP A 78 6.03 -0.84 11.09
N MET A 79 5.90 -0.29 9.88
CA MET A 79 6.89 -0.47 8.83
C MET A 79 8.24 0.17 9.17
N GLU A 80 8.28 1.29 9.88
CA GLU A 80 9.53 1.88 10.37
C GLU A 80 10.22 0.95 11.37
N SER A 81 9.48 0.32 12.28
CA SER A 81 10.03 -0.64 13.24
C SER A 81 10.43 -1.98 12.62
N ALA A 82 9.72 -2.44 11.58
CA ALA A 82 9.97 -3.73 10.95
C ALA A 82 11.06 -3.66 9.87
N HIS A 83 11.27 -2.49 9.27
CA HIS A 83 12.28 -2.27 8.22
C HIS A 83 13.50 -1.48 8.72
N SER A 84 13.62 -1.27 10.03
CA SER A 84 14.80 -0.73 10.70
C SER A 84 15.81 -1.84 10.95
N GLU A 85 16.45 -2.30 9.89
CA GLU A 85 17.76 -2.96 9.91
C GLU A 85 18.75 -2.08 9.15
#